data_AF-A0A352C710-F1
#
_entry.id   AF-A0A352C710-F1
#
_cell.length_a   1.000
_cell.length_b   1.000
_cell.length_c   1.000
_cell.angle_alpha   90.00
_cell.angle_beta   90.00
_cell.angle_gamma   90.00
#
_symmetry.space_group_name_H-M   'P 1'
#
loop_
_entity.id
_entity.type
_entity.pdbx_description
1 polymer ?
#
loop_
_entity_poly.entity_id
_entity_poly.type
_entity_poly.pdbx_seq_one_letter_code
_entity_poly.pdbx_strand_id
1 'polypeptide(L)'
;MFKWVGKVFRYKDWADWDRSKSFIAYFRELFERFFTLKKLDKKKPAQFKEVVERYHLSDDDLNAKIKFLKLNIACFLSAFLGIFSYGLFHLYEANFFIALVIFCISLIAFSLTFRYHFYLTLIQNKRLNCTLKDWFKLTFKRE
;
A
#
# COMPACT_ATOMS: atom_id res chain seq x y z
N MET A 1 -10.21 27.92 40.68
CA MET A 1 -8.93 27.63 40.00
C MET A 1 -8.98 26.30 39.22
N PHE A 2 -10.02 26.01 38.41
CA PHE A 2 -10.11 24.75 37.66
C PHE A 2 -11.07 24.86 36.43
N LYS A 3 -10.90 25.89 35.57
CA LYS A 3 -11.71 26.05 34.33
C LYS A 3 -10.97 25.64 33.04
N TRP A 4 -9.73 25.17 33.13
CA TRP A 4 -8.88 24.91 31.95
C TRP A 4 -8.92 23.47 31.43
N VAL A 5 -9.30 22.49 32.26
CA VAL A 5 -9.28 21.07 31.88
C VAL A 5 -10.31 20.74 30.79
N GLY A 6 -11.48 21.38 30.79
CA GLY A 6 -12.51 21.17 29.77
C GLY A 6 -12.17 21.74 28.39
N LYS A 7 -11.20 22.66 28.29
CA LYS A 7 -10.79 23.28 27.01
C LYS A 7 -9.75 22.43 26.26
N VAL A 8 -8.97 21.62 26.98
CA VAL A 8 -8.01 20.66 26.41
C VAL A 8 -8.73 19.43 25.83
N PHE A 9 -9.89 19.07 26.36
CA PHE A 9 -10.70 17.93 25.90
C PHE A 9 -11.69 18.24 24.76
N ARG A 10 -11.64 19.44 24.15
CA ARG A 10 -12.38 19.72 22.91
C ARG A 10 -11.66 19.08 21.72
N TYR A 11 -11.80 17.75 21.59
CA TYR A 11 -11.26 16.93 20.50
C TYR A 11 -11.54 17.51 19.10
N LYS A 12 -12.70 18.16 18.92
CA LYS A 12 -13.08 18.81 17.65
C LYS A 12 -12.19 20.00 17.26
N ASP A 13 -11.63 20.72 18.23
CA ASP A 13 -10.78 21.90 17.98
C ASP A 13 -9.29 21.51 17.79
N TRP A 14 -8.84 20.47 18.50
CA TRP A 14 -7.45 20.00 18.45
C TRP A 14 -7.17 19.07 17.26
N ALA A 15 -8.13 18.24 16.88
CA ALA A 15 -7.92 17.18 15.89
C ALA A 15 -8.20 17.60 14.44
N ASP A 16 -8.35 18.91 14.17
CA ASP A 16 -8.73 19.47 12.85
C ASP A 16 -9.75 18.55 12.14
N TRP A 17 -10.92 18.43 12.77
CA TRP A 17 -11.92 17.39 12.48
C TRP A 17 -12.35 17.39 11.00
N ASP A 18 -12.36 18.56 10.37
CA ASP A 18 -12.67 18.71 8.95
C ASP A 18 -11.57 18.14 8.06
N ARG A 19 -10.30 18.25 8.46
CA ARG A 19 -9.18 17.61 7.77
C ARG A 19 -9.18 16.09 7.97
N SER A 20 -9.48 15.61 9.17
CA SER A 20 -9.55 14.17 9.45
C SER A 20 -10.66 13.47 8.63
N LYS A 21 -11.80 14.14 8.42
CA LYS A 21 -12.89 13.62 7.59
C LYS A 21 -12.51 13.44 6.12
N SER A 22 -11.76 14.36 5.53
CA SER A 22 -11.35 14.24 4.12
C SER A 22 -10.39 13.06 3.92
N PHE A 23 -9.48 12.82 4.88
CA PHE A 23 -8.66 11.62 4.89
C PHE A 23 -9.48 10.34 5.02
N ILE A 24 -10.46 10.29 5.94
CA ILE A 24 -11.33 9.12 6.12
C ILE A 24 -12.18 8.86 4.86
N ALA A 25 -12.69 9.91 4.22
CA ALA A 25 -13.44 9.79 2.97
C ALA A 25 -12.57 9.23 1.84
N TYR A 26 -11.33 9.71 1.70
CA TYR A 26 -10.36 9.18 0.74
C TYR A 26 -10.00 7.71 1.03
N PHE A 27 -9.78 7.36 2.30
CA PHE A 27 -9.54 5.96 2.70
C PHE A 27 -10.74 5.06 2.41
N ARG A 28 -11.97 5.55 2.62
CA ARG A 28 -13.19 4.82 2.25
C ARG A 28 -13.27 4.60 0.74
N GLU A 29 -13.01 5.62 -0.06
CA GLU A 29 -13.02 5.49 -1.53
C GLU A 29 -11.96 4.49 -2.01
N LEU A 30 -10.75 4.56 -1.45
CA LEU A 30 -9.72 3.56 -1.71
C LEU A 30 -10.18 2.16 -1.31
N PHE A 31 -10.74 1.99 -0.12
CA PHE A 31 -11.22 0.71 0.38
C PHE A 31 -12.33 0.13 -0.53
N GLU A 32 -13.30 0.96 -0.90
CA GLU A 32 -14.36 0.58 -1.84
C GLU A 32 -13.79 0.24 -3.22
N ARG A 33 -12.77 0.95 -3.70
CA ARG A 33 -12.10 0.62 -4.97
C ARG A 33 -11.30 -0.68 -4.91
N PHE A 34 -10.71 -1.01 -3.76
CA PHE A 34 -9.99 -2.27 -3.55
C PHE A 34 -10.94 -3.46 -3.40
N PHE A 35 -12.07 -3.31 -2.69
CA PHE A 35 -13.01 -4.39 -2.42
C PHE A 35 -14.13 -4.53 -3.44
N THR A 36 -14.47 -3.45 -4.16
CA THR A 36 -15.30 -3.53 -5.36
C THR A 36 -14.42 -3.99 -6.50
N LEU A 37 -14.11 -5.28 -6.49
CA LEU A 37 -13.63 -6.00 -7.66
C LEU A 37 -14.64 -5.72 -8.77
N LYS A 38 -14.32 -4.76 -9.64
CA LYS A 38 -15.03 -4.54 -10.89
C LYS A 38 -15.17 -5.93 -11.49
N LYS A 39 -16.39 -6.45 -11.58
CA LYS A 39 -16.67 -7.77 -12.17
C LYS A 39 -15.99 -7.75 -13.54
N LEU A 40 -14.77 -8.30 -13.60
CA LEU A 40 -14.03 -8.38 -14.84
C LEU A 40 -14.90 -9.25 -15.72
N ASP A 41 -15.34 -8.63 -16.80
CA ASP A 41 -16.18 -9.23 -17.81
C ASP A 41 -15.64 -10.63 -18.08
N LYS A 42 -16.50 -11.66 -17.99
CA LYS A 42 -16.14 -13.09 -18.07
C LYS A 42 -15.67 -13.49 -19.48
N LYS A 43 -14.99 -12.59 -20.21
CA LYS A 43 -14.23 -12.95 -21.40
C LYS A 43 -12.97 -13.67 -20.93
N LYS A 44 -12.74 -14.83 -21.53
CA LYS A 44 -11.66 -15.79 -21.24
C LYS A 44 -10.39 -15.05 -20.80
N PRO A 45 -9.71 -15.49 -19.73
CA PRO A 45 -8.50 -14.82 -19.25
C PRO A 45 -7.49 -14.76 -20.39
N ALA A 46 -7.23 -13.56 -20.93
CA ALA A 46 -6.25 -13.37 -21.98
C ALA A 46 -4.92 -13.96 -21.49
N GLN A 47 -4.39 -14.92 -22.22
CA GLN A 47 -3.12 -15.55 -21.85
C GLN A 47 -2.01 -14.50 -22.01
N PHE A 48 -1.00 -14.55 -21.16
CA PHE A 48 0.12 -13.59 -21.18
C PHE A 48 0.76 -13.44 -22.56
N LYS A 49 0.75 -14.52 -23.34
CA LYS A 49 1.23 -14.53 -24.73
C LYS A 49 0.40 -13.62 -25.65
N GLU A 50 -0.93 -13.65 -25.53
CA GLU A 50 -1.85 -12.81 -26.33
C GLU A 50 -1.71 -11.31 -25.97
N VAL A 51 -1.39 -11.00 -24.72
CA VAL A 51 -1.17 -9.61 -24.27
C VAL A 51 0.20 -9.10 -24.72
N VAL A 52 1.26 -9.90 -24.60
CA VAL A 52 2.59 -9.52 -25.10
C VAL A 52 2.56 -9.30 -26.61
N GLU A 53 1.86 -10.16 -27.34
CA GLU A 53 1.67 -10.05 -28.80
C GLU A 53 0.81 -8.83 -29.17
N ARG A 54 -0.28 -8.55 -28.43
CA ARG A 54 -1.14 -7.38 -28.65
C ARG A 54 -0.46 -6.05 -28.32
N TYR A 55 0.43 -6.03 -27.33
CA TYR A 55 1.11 -4.81 -26.87
C TYR A 55 2.55 -4.67 -27.39
N HIS A 56 3.01 -5.58 -28.27
CA HIS A 56 4.38 -5.58 -28.81
C HIS A 56 5.46 -5.39 -27.74
N LEU A 57 5.27 -5.99 -26.55
CA LEU A 57 6.22 -5.82 -25.45
C LEU A 57 7.48 -6.63 -25.77
N SER A 58 8.62 -5.93 -25.96
CA SER A 58 9.92 -6.58 -26.05
C SER A 58 10.31 -7.19 -24.69
N ASP A 59 11.07 -8.29 -24.70
CA ASP A 59 11.64 -8.87 -23.48
C ASP A 59 12.52 -7.84 -22.73
N ASP A 60 13.11 -6.88 -23.44
CA ASP A 60 13.90 -5.80 -22.87
C ASP A 60 13.06 -4.80 -22.05
N ASP A 61 11.86 -4.46 -22.52
CA ASP A 61 10.94 -3.56 -21.81
C ASP A 61 10.43 -4.22 -20.52
N LEU A 62 10.22 -5.53 -20.56
CA LEU A 62 9.82 -6.30 -19.40
C LEU A 62 10.92 -6.32 -18.34
N ASN A 63 12.17 -6.52 -18.76
CA ASN A 63 13.33 -6.49 -17.88
C ASN A 63 13.55 -5.11 -17.25
N ALA A 64 13.38 -4.04 -18.02
CA ALA A 64 13.43 -2.67 -17.51
C ALA A 64 12.34 -2.44 -16.44
N LYS A 65 11.12 -2.94 -16.67
CA LYS A 65 10.01 -2.84 -15.71
C LYS A 65 10.29 -3.60 -14.42
N ILE A 66 10.85 -4.81 -14.51
CA ILE A 66 11.22 -5.61 -13.33
C ILE A 66 12.28 -4.88 -12.51
N LYS A 67 13.32 -4.31 -13.15
CA LYS A 67 14.37 -3.55 -12.46
C LYS A 67 13.77 -2.33 -11.74
N PHE A 68 12.88 -1.61 -12.41
CA PHE A 68 12.17 -0.49 -11.82
C PHE A 68 11.33 -0.93 -10.61
N LEU A 69 10.55 -2.01 -10.72
CA LEU A 69 9.74 -2.52 -9.61
C LEU A 69 10.59 -2.95 -8.41
N LYS A 70 11.71 -3.64 -8.63
CA LYS A 70 12.65 -4.01 -7.57
C LYS A 70 13.21 -2.78 -6.84
N LEU A 71 13.60 -1.75 -7.59
CA LEU A 71 14.09 -0.49 -7.01
C LEU A 71 13.01 0.20 -6.17
N ASN A 72 11.77 0.25 -6.66
CA ASN A 72 10.66 0.85 -5.92
C ASN A 72 10.35 0.05 -4.64
N ILE A 73 10.34 -1.28 -4.70
CA ILE A 73 10.18 -2.12 -3.50
C ILE A 73 11.25 -1.79 -2.46
N ALA A 74 12.52 -1.73 -2.87
CA ALA A 74 13.62 -1.40 -1.96
C ALA A 74 13.49 0.01 -1.36
N CYS A 75 13.11 1.00 -2.19
CA CYS A 75 12.92 2.39 -1.77
C CYS A 75 11.75 2.55 -0.79
N PHE A 76 10.58 1.99 -1.09
CA PHE A 76 9.43 2.08 -0.18
C PHE A 76 9.61 1.23 1.08
N LEU A 77 10.34 0.12 1.01
CA LEU A 77 10.69 -0.68 2.17
C LEU A 77 11.68 0.05 3.08
N SER A 78 12.71 0.71 2.54
CA SER A 78 13.65 1.50 3.33
C SER A 78 12.96 2.72 3.95
N ALA A 79 12.09 3.40 3.21
CA ALA A 79 11.26 4.49 3.72
C ALA A 79 10.34 4.00 4.86
N PHE A 80 9.68 2.85 4.69
CA PHE A 80 8.89 2.23 5.76
C PHE A 80 9.73 1.99 7.01
N LEU A 81 10.88 1.33 6.89
CA LEU A 81 11.74 1.03 8.04
C LEU A 81 12.24 2.30 8.73
N GLY A 82 12.61 3.35 7.98
CA GLY A 82 13.05 4.62 8.54
C GLY A 82 11.93 5.40 9.25
N ILE A 83 10.74 5.46 8.67
CA ILE A 83 9.60 6.14 9.27
C ILE A 83 9.10 5.35 10.49
N PHE A 84 9.06 4.02 10.39
CA PHE A 84 8.62 3.15 11.48
C PHE A 84 9.56 3.21 12.69
N SER A 85 10.88 3.19 12.47
CA SER A 85 11.86 3.35 13.55
C SER A 85 11.78 4.73 14.21
N TYR A 86 11.53 5.78 13.43
CA TYR A 86 11.26 7.12 13.96
C TYR A 86 9.97 7.18 14.81
N GLY A 87 8.94 6.44 14.41
CA GLY A 87 7.72 6.28 15.21
C GLY A 87 7.98 5.59 16.56
N LEU A 88 8.85 4.57 16.58
CA LEU A 88 9.27 3.90 17.81
C LEU A 88 10.04 4.85 18.75
N PHE A 89 10.88 5.73 18.21
CA PHE A 89 11.57 6.76 18.99
C PHE A 89 10.58 7.69 19.70
N HIS A 90 9.57 8.20 19.00
CA HIS A 90 8.51 9.04 19.59
C HIS A 90 7.64 8.30 20.59
N LEU A 91 7.47 6.99 20.41
CA LEU A 91 6.76 6.15 21.38
C LEU A 91 7.52 6.06 22.71
N TYR A 92 8.85 6.01 22.66
CA TYR A 92 9.70 6.01 23.85
C TYR A 92 9.66 7.35 24.61
N GLU A 93 9.54 8.48 23.90
CA GLU A 93 9.36 9.81 24.49
C GLU A 93 7.94 10.06 25.05
N ALA A 94 7.08 9.03 25.09
CA ALA A 94 5.66 9.11 25.51
C ALA A 94 4.79 10.07 24.66
N ASN A 95 5.25 10.44 23.46
CA ASN A 95 4.51 11.25 22.50
C ASN A 95 3.55 10.38 21.66
N PHE A 96 2.56 9.75 22.32
CA PHE A 96 1.68 8.75 21.72
C PHE A 96 0.93 9.22 20.47
N PHE A 97 0.46 10.47 20.45
CA PHE A 97 -0.28 11.00 19.30
C PHE A 97 0.62 11.15 18.07
N ILE A 98 1.85 11.64 18.26
CA ILE A 98 2.83 11.80 17.18
C ILE A 98 3.26 10.43 16.65
N ALA A 99 3.56 9.50 17.56
CA ALA A 99 3.87 8.12 17.20
C ALA A 99 2.75 7.45 16.38
N LEU A 100 1.49 7.63 16.80
CA LEU A 100 0.33 7.11 16.07
C LEU A 100 0.26 7.63 14.63
N VAL A 101 0.42 8.94 14.43
CA VAL A 101 0.40 9.55 13.09
C VAL A 101 1.55 9.03 12.23
N ILE A 102 2.76 8.94 12.79
CA ILE A 102 3.93 8.40 12.08
C ILE A 102 3.70 6.93 11.69
N PHE A 103 3.11 6.12 12.58
CA PHE A 103 2.76 4.74 12.27
C PHE A 103 1.73 4.64 11.14
N CYS A 104 0.69 5.48 11.14
CA CYS A 104 -0.26 5.54 10.03
C CYS A 104 0.43 5.82 8.69
N ILE A 105 1.38 6.78 8.66
CA ILE A 105 2.16 7.09 7.45
C ILE A 105 3.04 5.90 7.04
N SER A 106 3.69 5.24 8.00
CA SER A 106 4.51 4.06 7.73
C SER A 106 3.70 2.93 7.09
N LEU A 107 2.45 2.72 7.51
CA LEU A 107 1.56 1.70 6.93
C LEU A 107 1.21 1.98 5.47
N ILE A 108 1.14 3.26 5.06
CA ILE A 108 0.95 3.62 3.66
C ILE A 108 2.16 3.20 2.82
N ALA A 109 3.38 3.49 3.30
CA ALA A 109 4.61 3.04 2.63
C ALA A 109 4.71 1.51 2.56
N PHE A 110 4.34 0.82 3.64
CA PHE A 110 4.26 -0.64 3.67
C PHE A 110 3.26 -1.20 2.65
N SER A 111 2.07 -0.61 2.55
CA SER A 111 1.06 -0.99 1.56
C SER A 111 1.56 -0.81 0.12
N LEU A 112 2.34 0.24 -0.16
CA LEU A 112 2.94 0.47 -1.47
C LEU A 112 3.98 -0.60 -1.81
N THR A 113 4.85 -0.95 -0.86
CA THR A 113 5.81 -2.05 -1.01
C THR A 113 5.11 -3.36 -1.38
N PHE A 114 4.03 -3.71 -0.68
CA PHE A 114 3.23 -4.89 -0.97
C PHE A 114 2.64 -4.85 -2.39
N ARG A 115 2.09 -3.70 -2.80
CA ARG A 115 1.56 -3.49 -4.16
C ARG A 115 2.61 -3.73 -5.23
N TYR A 116 3.81 -3.17 -5.08
CA TYR A 116 4.88 -3.37 -6.06
C TYR A 116 5.40 -4.81 -6.08
N HIS A 117 5.49 -5.45 -4.92
CA HIS A 117 5.85 -6.85 -4.81
C HIS A 117 4.84 -7.75 -5.54
N PHE A 118 3.54 -7.47 -5.38
CA PHE A 118 2.48 -8.19 -6.09
C PHE A 118 2.63 -8.08 -7.63
N TYR A 119 2.88 -6.87 -8.16
CA TYR A 119 3.13 -6.69 -9.60
C TYR A 119 4.36 -7.42 -10.10
N LEU A 120 5.43 -7.44 -9.29
CA LEU A 120 6.64 -8.18 -9.62
C LEU A 120 6.36 -9.68 -9.73
N THR A 121 5.59 -10.25 -8.79
CA THR A 121 5.18 -11.66 -8.84
C THR A 121 4.31 -11.99 -10.06
N LEU A 122 3.43 -11.06 -10.50
CA LEU A 122 2.62 -11.24 -11.71
C LEU A 122 3.49 -11.33 -12.97
N ILE A 123 4.44 -10.41 -13.10
CA ILE A 123 5.36 -10.35 -14.24
C ILE A 123 6.26 -11.60 -14.28
N GLN A 124 6.84 -11.99 -13.14
CA GLN A 124 7.71 -13.16 -13.05
C GLN A 124 7.00 -14.46 -13.41
N ASN A 125 5.75 -14.63 -12.97
CA ASN A 125 4.99 -15.83 -13.27
C ASN A 125 4.34 -15.81 -14.65
N LYS A 126 4.48 -14.73 -15.43
CA LYS A 126 3.83 -14.54 -16.72
C LYS A 126 2.31 -14.82 -16.65
N ARG A 127 1.65 -14.35 -15.56
CA ARG A 127 0.21 -14.52 -15.33
C ARG A 127 -0.43 -13.15 -15.15
N LEU A 128 -1.50 -12.85 -15.89
CA LEU A 128 -2.28 -11.62 -15.73
C LEU A 128 -3.37 -11.72 -14.66
N ASN A 129 -3.86 -12.93 -14.37
CA ASN A 129 -4.89 -13.17 -13.36
C ASN A 129 -4.31 -14.07 -12.26
N CYS A 130 -3.88 -13.45 -11.17
CA CYS A 130 -3.49 -14.16 -9.95
C CYS A 130 -4.36 -13.63 -8.80
N THR A 131 -5.06 -14.54 -8.12
CA THR A 131 -5.84 -14.18 -6.92
C THR A 131 -4.88 -13.92 -5.76
N LEU A 132 -5.26 -13.11 -4.76
CA LEU A 132 -4.43 -12.91 -3.56
C LEU A 132 -4.06 -14.24 -2.86
N LYS A 133 -4.97 -15.23 -2.87
CA LYS A 133 -4.72 -16.59 -2.36
C LYS A 133 -3.61 -17.31 -3.14
N ASP A 134 -3.60 -17.15 -4.46
CA ASP A 134 -2.61 -17.78 -5.33
C ASP A 134 -1.26 -17.09 -5.20
N TRP A 135 -1.26 -15.76 -5.07
CA TRP A 135 -0.04 -14.98 -4.79
C TRP A 135 0.61 -15.38 -3.46
N PHE A 136 -0.20 -15.56 -2.40
CA PHE A 136 0.32 -15.99 -1.10
C PHE A 136 0.94 -17.39 -1.18
N LYS A 137 0.28 -18.32 -1.90
CA LYS A 137 0.84 -19.65 -2.17
C LYS A 137 2.14 -19.56 -2.97
N LEU A 138 2.20 -18.80 -4.06
CA LEU A 138 3.41 -18.68 -4.88
C LEU A 138 4.58 -18.02 -4.15
N THR A 139 4.28 -17.11 -3.22
CA THR A 139 5.30 -16.37 -2.47
C THR A 139 5.83 -17.18 -1.28
N PHE A 140 4.96 -17.85 -0.53
CA PHE A 140 5.34 -18.57 0.70
C PHE A 140 5.50 -20.09 0.51
N LYS A 141 4.83 -20.69 -0.47
CA LYS A 141 4.92 -22.12 -0.79
C LYS A 141 5.88 -22.31 -1.97
N ARG A 142 7.12 -21.88 -1.76
CA ARG A 142 8.25 -22.21 -2.63
C ARG A 142 8.88 -23.49 -2.07
N GLU A 143 8.31 -24.63 -2.45
CA GLU A 143 9.00 -25.93 -2.39
C GLU A 143 9.86 -26.09 -3.64
#